data_AF-A0A2E7XDD3-F1
#
_entry.id   AF-A0A2E7XDD3-F1
#
_cell.length_a   1.000
_cell.length_b   1.000
_cell.length_c   1.000
_cell.angle_alpha   90.00
_cell.angle_beta   90.00
_cell.angle_gamma   90.00
#
_symmetry.space_group_name_H-M   'P 1'
#
loop_
_entity.id
_entity.type
_entity.pdbx_description
1 polymer ?
#
loop_
_entity_poly.entity_id
_entity_poly.type
_entity_poly.pdbx_seq_one_letter_code
_entity_poly.pdbx_strand_id
1 'polypeptide(L)' 'MRYHNWNEDSTKGKILNRVYASACLSYSNIFTPDYNSAHANHFHLDNGFGVGC' A
#
# COMPACT_ATOMS: atom_id res chain seq x y z
N MET A 1 3.73 -5.18 -16.15
CA MET A 1 2.32 -5.10 -15.70
C MET A 1 2.21 -3.96 -14.70
N ARG A 2 1.69 -2.78 -15.09
CA ARG A 2 1.45 -1.65 -14.17
C ARG A 2 0.00 -1.73 -13.70
N TYR A 3 -0.22 -1.87 -12.39
CA TYR A 3 -1.56 -1.97 -11.82
C TYR A 3 -2.05 -0.55 -11.50
N HIS A 4 -2.91 0.01 -12.34
CA HIS A 4 -3.42 1.39 -12.20
C HIS A 4 -4.39 1.61 -11.03
N ASN A 5 -4.83 0.54 -10.35
CA ASN A 5 -5.99 0.62 -9.45
C ASN A 5 -5.74 1.28 -8.08
N TRP A 6 -4.52 1.67 -7.71
CA TRP A 6 -4.20 2.12 -6.35
C TRP A 6 -4.91 3.42 -5.95
N ASN A 7 -4.96 4.38 -6.87
CA ASN A 7 -5.55 5.71 -6.66
C ASN A 7 -6.84 5.91 -7.48
N GLU A 8 -7.46 4.82 -7.92
CA GLU A 8 -8.71 4.87 -8.67
C GLU A 8 -9.92 4.87 -7.73
N ASP A 9 -10.95 5.67 -8.05
CA ASP A 9 -12.30 5.53 -7.47
C ASP A 9 -13.07 4.34 -8.08
N SER A 10 -12.38 3.20 -8.14
CA SER A 10 -12.93 1.93 -8.59
C SER A 10 -13.13 1.00 -7.40
N THR A 11 -13.96 -0.04 -7.55
CA THR A 11 -14.11 -1.08 -6.52
C THR A 11 -12.76 -1.68 -6.12
N LYS A 12 -11.85 -1.83 -7.09
CA LYS A 12 -10.49 -2.35 -6.84
C LYS A 12 -9.68 -1.36 -6.01
N GLY A 13 -9.69 -0.07 -6.33
CA GLY A 13 -9.00 0.94 -5.53
C GLY A 13 -9.55 1.08 -4.10
N LYS A 14 -10.87 0.95 -3.92
CA LYS A 14 -11.49 0.91 -2.58
C LYS A 14 -11.03 -0.31 -1.76
N ILE A 15 -10.89 -1.47 -2.40
CA ILE A 15 -10.36 -2.68 -1.75
C ILE A 15 -8.89 -2.46 -1.35
N LEU A 16 -8.05 -1.93 -2.25
CA LEU A 16 -6.63 -1.67 -1.95
C LEU A 16 -6.46 -0.66 -0.80
N ASN A 17 -7.27 0.40 -0.77
CA ASN A 17 -7.27 1.36 0.34
C ASN A 17 -7.70 0.72 1.68
N ARG A 18 -8.70 -0.17 1.67
CA ARG A 18 -9.07 -0.92 2.89
C ARG A 18 -7.96 -1.85 3.35
N VAL A 19 -7.29 -2.55 2.44
CA VAL A 19 -6.14 -3.41 2.77
C VAL A 19 -5.01 -2.59 3.38
N TYR A 20 -4.68 -1.42 2.81
CA TYR A 20 -3.70 -0.50 3.38
C TYR A 20 -4.06 -0.11 4.81
N ALA A 21 -5.30 0.37 5.03
CA ALA A 21 -5.77 0.79 6.34
C ALA A 21 -5.75 -0.34 7.38
N SER A 22 -6.14 -1.56 7.00
CA SER A 22 -6.04 -2.73 7.88
C SER A 22 -4.60 -3.12 8.19
N ALA A 23 -3.70 -3.03 7.21
CA ALA A 23 -2.30 -3.35 7.41
C ALA A 23 -1.59 -2.35 8.35
N CYS A 24 -1.98 -1.07 8.36
CA CYS A 24 -1.44 -0.09 9.32
C CYS A 24 -1.68 -0.44 10.79
N LEU A 25 -2.65 -1.32 11.07
CA LEU A 25 -2.90 -1.80 12.43
C LEU A 25 -1.87 -2.84 12.90
N SER A 26 -1.07 -3.40 12.00
CA SER A 26 -0.17 -4.53 12.27
C SER A 26 1.26 -4.34 11.80
N TYR A 27 1.52 -3.34 10.95
CA TYR A 27 2.84 -3.06 10.38
C TYR A 27 3.23 -1.61 10.61
N SER A 28 4.51 -1.39 10.94
CA SER A 28 5.08 -0.06 11.17
C SER A 28 5.33 0.70 9.86
N ASN A 29 5.66 -0.01 8.78
CA ASN A 29 5.94 0.57 7.47
C ASN A 29 5.15 -0.14 6.37
N ILE A 30 4.51 0.66 5.51
CA ILE A 30 3.81 0.16 4.33
C ILE A 30 4.24 0.97 3.11
N PHE A 31 4.86 0.29 2.14
CA PHE A 31 5.17 0.93 0.86
C PHE A 31 4.26 0.39 -0.24
N THR A 32 3.66 1.35 -0.94
CA THR A 32 2.79 1.16 -2.10
C THR A 32 3.41 1.94 -3.27
N PRO A 33 2.76 2.04 -4.45
CA PRO A 33 3.31 2.79 -5.57
C PRO A 33 3.62 4.26 -5.28
N ASP A 34 2.96 4.85 -4.27
CA ASP A 34 3.16 6.23 -3.86
C ASP A 34 4.55 6.44 -3.23
N TYR A 35 5.22 5.37 -2.77
CA TYR A 35 6.56 5.45 -2.21
C TYR A 35 7.64 5.52 -3.30
N ASN A 36 7.70 4.51 -4.18
CA ASN A 36 8.60 4.51 -5.35
C ASN A 36 8.25 3.42 -6.39
N SER A 37 8.97 3.42 -7.50
CA SER A 37 8.76 2.49 -8.63
C SER A 37 8.95 0.99 -8.30
N ALA A 38 9.74 0.64 -7.27
CA ALA A 38 9.93 -0.74 -6.87
C ALA A 38 8.64 -1.33 -6.27
N HIS A 39 7.78 -0.49 -5.70
CA HIS A 39 6.54 -0.88 -5.03
C HIS A 39 5.30 -0.69 -5.90
N ALA A 40 5.46 -0.56 -7.22
CA ALA A 40 4.38 -0.19 -8.14
C ALA A 40 3.22 -1.20 -8.24
N ASN A 41 3.36 -2.40 -7.68
CA ASN A 41 2.38 -3.49 -7.86
C ASN A 41 2.20 -4.39 -6.64
N HIS A 42 2.78 -4.06 -5.48
CA HIS A 42 2.66 -4.88 -4.28
C HIS A 42 2.73 -4.02 -3.02
N PHE A 43 2.26 -4.57 -1.91
CA PHE A 43 2.49 -4.01 -0.58
C PHE A 43 3.81 -4.53 -0.05
N HIS A 44 4.73 -3.63 0.31
CA HIS A 44 5.84 -3.97 1.20
C HIS A 44 5.37 -3.73 2.63
N LEU A 45 5.59 -4.70 3.51
CA LEU A 45 5.12 -4.68 4.90
C LEU A 45 6.32 -4.97 5.81
N ASP A 46 6.59 -4.05 6.73
CA ASP A 46 7.76 -4.13 7.61
C ASP A 46 7.42 -3.62 9.03
N ASN A 47 8.11 -4.15 10.03
CA ASN A 47 7.99 -3.81 11.45
C ASN A 47 9.29 -3.22 12.02
N GLY A 48 10.22 -2.83 11.16
CA GLY A 48 11.42 -2.11 11.52
C GLY A 48 11.12 -0.66 11.96
N PHE A 49 12.18 0.04 12.38
CA PHE A 49 12.06 1.41 12.86
C PHE A 49 11.58 2.36 11.77
N GLY A 50 10.32 2.79 11.86
CA GLY A 50 9.67 3.75 10.98
C GLY A 50 8.18 3.88 11.31
N VAL A 51 7.58 5.03 11.00
CA VAL A 51 6.12 5.29 11.07
C VAL A 51 5.60 5.47 9.65
N GLY A 52 5.90 4.50 8.78
CA GLY A 52 5.45 4.46 7.39
C GLY A 52 3.97 4.14 7.23
N CYS A 53 3.25 3.97 8.33
CA CYS A 53 1.89 4.47 8.53
C CYS A 53 1.95 5.62 9.55
#